data_AF-A0A7W0MW40-F1
#
_entry.id   AF-A0A7W0MW40-F1
#
_cell.length_a   1.000
_cell.length_b   1.000
_cell.length_c   1.000
_cell.angle_alpha   90.00
_cell.angle_beta   90.00
_cell.angle_gamma   90.00
#
_symmetry.space_group_name_H-M   'P 1'
#
loop_
_entity.id
_entity.type
_entity.pdbx_description
1 polymer ?
#
loop_
_entity_poly.entity_id
_entity_poly.type
_entity_poly.pdbx_seq_one_letter_code
_entity_poly.pdbx_strand_id
1 'polypeptide(L)'
;MSESLSILLVAAAEGGEPSRLVTNLALLVVSGFVGYAVISKVPNTLHTPLMSGTNAIHGIVVLGGLLLLATGSDLGTGTKVILFVALVFGAINVIGGFVVTDRMLEMFKAKPAPPPSADDAAEGESA
;
A
#
# COMPACT_ATOMS: atom_id res chain seq x y z
N MET A 1 13.75 -28.81 -34.09
CA MET A 1 14.68 -29.46 -33.14
C MET A 1 15.06 -28.53 -31.97
N SER A 2 15.07 -27.20 -32.16
CA SER A 2 15.29 -26.22 -31.07
C SER A 2 14.10 -26.09 -30.11
N GLU A 3 12.86 -26.01 -30.61
CA GLU A 3 11.66 -25.76 -29.78
C GLU A 3 11.29 -26.94 -28.87
N SER A 4 11.48 -28.17 -29.34
CA SER A 4 11.25 -29.39 -28.53
C SER A 4 12.24 -29.50 -27.36
N LEU A 5 13.43 -28.90 -27.50
CA LEU A 5 14.45 -28.84 -26.44
C LEU A 5 14.13 -27.73 -25.43
N SER A 6 13.54 -26.62 -25.89
CA SER A 6 13.04 -25.53 -25.02
C SER A 6 11.88 -26.01 -24.14
N ILE A 7 10.93 -26.75 -24.71
CA ILE A 7 9.77 -27.30 -23.97
C ILE A 7 10.23 -28.36 -22.95
N LEU A 8 11.21 -29.20 -23.30
CA LEU A 8 11.74 -30.20 -22.37
C LEU A 8 12.59 -29.58 -21.24
N LEU A 9 13.30 -28.47 -21.52
CA LEU A 9 14.05 -27.71 -20.52
C LEU A 9 13.12 -26.95 -19.56
N VAL A 10 12.00 -26.41 -20.06
CA VAL A 10 10.93 -25.80 -19.24
C VAL A 10 10.23 -26.87 -18.40
N ALA A 11 9.87 -28.02 -18.97
CA ALA A 11 9.25 -29.13 -18.24
C ALA A 11 10.18 -29.75 -17.17
N ALA A 12 11.51 -29.71 -17.38
CA ALA A 12 12.48 -30.13 -16.36
C ALA A 12 12.65 -29.09 -15.23
N ALA A 13 12.37 -27.81 -15.50
CA ALA A 13 12.31 -26.77 -14.46
C ALA A 13 10.99 -26.83 -13.66
N GLU A 14 9.94 -27.43 -14.21
CA GLU A 14 8.65 -27.73 -13.55
C GLU A 14 8.73 -28.92 -12.56
N GLY A 15 9.93 -29.24 -12.07
CA GLY A 15 10.16 -30.23 -11.01
C GLY A 15 9.62 -29.73 -9.66
N GLY A 16 8.30 -29.79 -9.49
CA GLY A 16 7.63 -29.61 -8.19
C GLY A 16 7.07 -28.21 -7.94
N GLU A 17 6.56 -27.51 -8.96
CA GLU A 17 5.81 -26.26 -8.74
C GLU A 17 4.61 -26.56 -7.83
N PRO A 18 4.56 -26.00 -6.60
CA PRO A 18 3.38 -26.12 -5.77
C PRO A 18 2.20 -25.62 -6.58
N SER A 19 1.08 -26.36 -6.58
CA SER A 19 -0.10 -25.95 -7.35
C SER A 19 -0.40 -24.47 -7.08
N ARG A 20 -0.79 -23.69 -8.09
CA ARG A 20 -1.01 -22.23 -7.96
C ARG A 20 -1.88 -21.87 -6.74
N LEU A 21 -2.82 -22.75 -6.39
CA LEU A 21 -3.63 -22.67 -5.19
C LEU A 21 -2.79 -22.76 -3.90
N VAL A 22 -1.93 -23.76 -3.78
CA VAL A 22 -1.00 -23.93 -2.64
C VAL A 22 -0.07 -22.72 -2.52
N THR A 23 0.47 -22.21 -3.63
CA THR A 23 1.31 -21.00 -3.63
C THR A 23 0.53 -19.77 -3.16
N ASN A 24 -0.67 -19.52 -3.68
CA ASN A 24 -1.51 -18.40 -3.26
C ASN A 24 -1.93 -18.53 -1.78
N LEU A 25 -2.21 -19.74 -1.32
CA LEU A 25 -2.57 -19.99 0.08
C LEU A 25 -1.37 -19.78 1.01
N ALA A 26 -0.18 -20.22 0.60
CA ALA A 26 1.06 -19.96 1.34
C ALA A 26 1.33 -18.44 1.43
N LEU A 27 1.17 -17.70 0.32
CA LEU A 27 1.29 -16.24 0.30
C LEU A 27 0.26 -15.56 1.21
N LEU A 28 -0.99 -16.02 1.20
CA LEU A 28 -2.04 -15.51 2.08
C LEU A 28 -1.68 -15.72 3.56
N VAL A 29 -1.25 -16.92 3.94
CA VAL A 29 -0.88 -17.24 5.33
C VAL A 29 0.33 -16.43 5.76
N VAL A 30 1.42 -16.44 4.98
CA VAL A 30 2.67 -15.73 5.36
C VAL A 30 2.45 -14.22 5.41
N SER A 31 1.75 -13.62 4.44
CA SER A 31 1.41 -12.19 4.49
C SER A 31 0.50 -11.83 5.67
N GLY A 32 -0.45 -12.69 6.03
CA GLY A 32 -1.28 -12.52 7.24
C GLY A 32 -0.45 -12.50 8.52
N PHE A 33 0.49 -13.44 8.67
CA PHE A 33 1.43 -13.46 9.80
C PHE A 33 2.32 -12.21 9.84
N VAL A 34 2.81 -11.74 8.69
CA VAL A 34 3.58 -10.48 8.61
C VAL A 34 2.72 -9.30 9.04
N GLY A 35 1.47 -9.20 8.56
CA GLY A 35 0.53 -8.17 8.95
C GLY A 35 0.29 -8.13 10.46
N TYR A 36 0.04 -9.29 11.08
CA TYR A 36 -0.07 -9.42 12.53
C TYR A 36 1.21 -8.95 13.25
N ALA A 37 2.37 -9.47 12.83
CA ALA A 37 3.64 -9.15 13.47
C ALA A 37 4.01 -7.66 13.41
N VAL A 38 3.58 -6.95 12.36
CA VAL A 38 3.79 -5.50 12.21
C VAL A 38 2.78 -4.71 13.03
N ILE A 39 1.48 -4.99 12.91
CA ILE A 39 0.42 -4.21 13.57
C ILE A 39 0.47 -4.35 15.10
N SER A 40 0.83 -5.52 15.64
CA SER A 40 0.95 -5.72 17.09
C SER A 40 2.00 -4.84 17.79
N LYS A 41 2.86 -4.15 17.03
CA LYS A 41 3.94 -3.30 17.57
C LYS A 41 3.64 -1.80 17.43
N VAL A 42 2.45 -1.43 16.95
CA VAL A 42 2.06 -0.02 16.79
C VAL A 42 1.50 0.54 18.11
N PRO A 43 1.98 1.70 18.60
CA PRO A 43 1.45 2.31 19.82
C PRO A 43 0.00 2.81 19.64
N ASN A 44 -0.74 2.91 20.74
CA ASN A 44 -2.17 3.26 20.69
C ASN A 44 -2.46 4.64 20.09
N THR A 45 -1.52 5.57 20.19
CA THR A 45 -1.62 6.91 19.59
C THR A 45 -1.68 6.87 18.06
N LEU A 46 -1.19 5.80 17.44
CA LEU A 46 -1.12 5.66 15.98
C LEU A 46 -2.22 4.77 15.39
N HIS A 47 -3.15 4.20 16.17
CA HIS A 47 -4.21 3.34 15.61
C HIS A 47 -5.09 4.06 14.58
N THR A 48 -5.41 5.34 14.82
CA THR A 48 -6.24 6.13 13.89
C THR A 48 -5.47 6.51 12.60
N PRO A 49 -4.23 7.03 12.68
CA PRO A 49 -3.38 7.16 11.49
C PRO A 49 -3.16 5.84 10.76
N LEU A 50 -2.95 4.73 11.48
CA LEU A 50 -2.75 3.40 10.91
C LEU A 50 -4.01 2.92 10.17
N MET A 51 -5.19 3.14 10.75
CA MET A 51 -6.47 2.82 10.11
C MET A 51 -6.65 3.58 8.79
N SER A 52 -6.26 4.86 8.74
CA SER A 52 -6.26 5.63 7.48
C SER A 52 -5.20 5.13 6.50
N GLY A 53 -4.00 4.79 7.00
CA GLY A 53 -2.89 4.30 6.20
C GLY A 53 -3.19 2.96 5.52
N THR A 54 -3.81 2.01 6.24
CA THR A 54 -4.21 0.73 5.66
C THR A 54 -5.32 0.87 4.63
N ASN A 55 -6.20 1.86 4.78
CA ASN A 55 -7.17 2.21 3.73
C ASN A 55 -6.48 2.66 2.43
N ALA A 56 -5.43 3.50 2.52
CA ALA A 56 -4.65 3.92 1.35
C ALA A 56 -3.94 2.75 0.65
N ILE A 57 -3.40 1.80 1.43
CA ILE A 57 -2.69 0.61 0.93
C ILE A 57 -3.64 -0.32 0.16
N HIS A 58 -4.88 -0.46 0.63
CA HIS A 58 -5.90 -1.27 -0.06
C HIS A 58 -6.19 -0.76 -1.49
N GLY A 59 -5.83 0.49 -1.80
CA GLY A 59 -5.86 1.05 -3.14
C GLY A 59 -5.02 0.31 -4.21
N ILE A 60 -4.27 -0.74 -3.84
CA ILE A 60 -3.64 -1.71 -4.76
C ILE A 60 -4.60 -2.27 -5.83
N VAL A 61 -5.91 -2.20 -5.61
CA VAL A 61 -6.95 -2.54 -6.59
C VAL A 61 -6.74 -1.80 -7.94
N VAL A 62 -6.17 -0.60 -7.94
CA VAL A 62 -5.80 0.14 -9.18
C VAL A 62 -4.86 -0.69 -10.05
N LEU A 63 -3.89 -1.37 -9.44
CA LEU A 63 -2.89 -2.19 -10.12
C LEU A 63 -3.55 -3.40 -10.79
N GLY A 64 -4.55 -4.00 -10.13
CA GLY A 64 -5.38 -5.06 -10.72
C GLY A 64 -6.16 -4.57 -11.95
N GLY A 65 -6.78 -3.39 -11.87
CA GLY A 65 -7.49 -2.79 -13.01
C GLY A 65 -6.56 -2.46 -14.19
N LEU A 66 -5.35 -1.98 -13.91
CA LEU A 66 -4.36 -1.67 -14.93
C LEU A 66 -3.84 -2.95 -15.61
N LEU A 67 -3.61 -4.01 -14.84
CA LEU A 67 -3.27 -5.34 -15.38
C LEU A 67 -4.36 -5.85 -16.32
N LEU A 68 -5.63 -5.75 -15.92
CA LEU A 68 -6.76 -6.15 -16.76
C LEU A 68 -6.83 -5.37 -18.08
N LEU A 69 -6.52 -4.07 -18.07
CA LEU A 69 -6.43 -3.29 -19.31
C LEU A 69 -5.23 -3.68 -20.17
N ALA A 70 -4.09 -4.02 -19.55
CA ALA A 70 -2.87 -4.37 -20.26
C ALA A 70 -2.91 -5.77 -20.89
N THR A 71 -3.51 -6.74 -20.20
CA THR A 71 -3.56 -8.15 -20.66
C THR A 71 -4.90 -8.56 -21.25
N GLY A 72 -5.93 -7.73 -21.09
CA GLY A 72 -7.27 -8.01 -21.54
C GLY A 72 -7.46 -7.73 -23.03
N SER A 73 -7.06 -8.67 -23.87
CA SER A 73 -7.48 -8.69 -25.27
C SER A 73 -8.99 -8.99 -25.35
N ASP A 74 -9.72 -8.14 -26.07
CA ASP A 74 -11.17 -8.26 -26.34
C ASP A 74 -12.14 -7.89 -25.20
N LEU A 75 -11.83 -6.84 -24.43
CA LEU A 75 -12.82 -6.27 -23.53
C LEU A 75 -13.90 -5.51 -24.29
N GLY A 76 -15.15 -5.96 -24.12
CA GLY A 76 -16.33 -5.24 -24.58
C GLY A 76 -16.43 -3.83 -23.98
N THR A 77 -17.11 -2.92 -24.70
CA THR A 77 -17.23 -1.50 -24.33
C THR A 77 -17.76 -1.29 -22.91
N GLY A 78 -18.74 -2.08 -22.47
CA GLY A 78 -19.27 -2.02 -21.11
C GLY A 78 -18.23 -2.31 -20.03
N THR A 79 -17.41 -3.35 -20.23
CA THR A 79 -16.33 -3.72 -19.29
C THR A 79 -15.26 -2.63 -19.20
N LYS A 80 -14.93 -1.98 -20.33
CA LYS A 80 -13.98 -0.86 -20.35
C LYS A 80 -14.48 0.33 -19.54
N VAL A 81 -15.77 0.65 -19.63
CA VAL A 81 -16.38 1.73 -18.83
C VAL A 81 -16.33 1.39 -17.34
N ILE A 82 -16.67 0.16 -16.96
CA ILE A 82 -16.59 -0.27 -15.55
C ILE A 82 -15.15 -0.23 -15.04
N LEU A 83 -14.18 -0.70 -15.83
CA LEU A 83 -12.76 -0.62 -15.48
C LEU A 83 -12.29 0.81 -15.31
N PHE A 84 -12.71 1.72 -16.20
CA PHE A 84 -12.38 3.13 -16.07
C PHE A 84 -12.91 3.71 -14.75
N VAL A 85 -14.18 3.44 -14.40
CA VAL A 85 -14.77 3.87 -13.12
C VAL A 85 -14.05 3.24 -11.92
N ALA A 86 -13.69 1.96 -12.01
CA ALA A 86 -12.95 1.27 -10.96
C ALA A 86 -11.55 1.88 -10.75
N LEU A 87 -10.86 2.26 -11.83
CA LEU A 87 -9.57 2.93 -11.77
C LEU A 87 -9.67 4.33 -11.15
N VAL A 88 -10.73 5.09 -11.50
CA VAL A 88 -10.99 6.41 -10.90
C VAL A 88 -11.21 6.28 -9.39
N PHE A 89 -12.08 5.36 -8.96
CA PHE A 89 -12.31 5.15 -7.52
C PHE A 89 -11.09 4.62 -6.79
N GLY A 90 -10.34 3.71 -7.40
CA GLY A 90 -9.08 3.23 -6.85
C GLY A 90 -8.06 4.36 -6.70
N ALA A 91 -7.94 5.24 -7.69
CA ALA A 91 -7.05 6.40 -7.61
C ALA A 91 -7.46 7.37 -6.50
N ILE A 92 -8.77 7.65 -6.35
CA ILE A 92 -9.32 8.45 -5.25
C ILE A 92 -8.99 7.82 -3.90
N ASN A 93 -9.11 6.50 -3.76
CA ASN A 93 -8.79 5.79 -2.52
C ASN A 93 -7.30 5.92 -2.15
N VAL A 94 -6.39 5.69 -3.10
CA VAL A 94 -4.94 5.85 -2.90
C VAL A 94 -4.60 7.27 -2.49
N ILE A 95 -4.98 8.26 -3.32
CA ILE A 95 -4.61 9.66 -3.11
C ILE A 95 -5.26 10.20 -1.84
N GLY A 96 -6.57 10.00 -1.68
CA GLY A 96 -7.32 10.46 -0.52
C GLY A 96 -6.82 9.82 0.77
N GLY A 97 -6.55 8.50 0.75
CA GLY A 97 -6.02 7.78 1.90
C GLY A 97 -4.65 8.29 2.34
N PHE A 98 -3.72 8.57 1.40
CA PHE A 98 -2.41 9.12 1.75
C PHE A 98 -2.48 10.56 2.24
N VAL A 99 -3.32 11.42 1.64
CA VAL A 99 -3.51 12.81 2.09
C VAL A 99 -4.08 12.87 3.51
N VAL A 100 -5.08 12.05 3.81
CA VAL A 100 -5.68 12.00 5.16
C VAL A 100 -4.67 11.47 6.17
N THR A 101 -3.93 10.42 5.82
CA THR A 101 -2.88 9.87 6.69
C THR A 101 -1.78 10.89 6.98
N ASP A 102 -1.32 11.64 5.98
CA ASP A 102 -0.29 12.68 6.18
C ASP A 102 -0.77 13.79 7.13
N ARG A 103 -2.00 14.28 6.94
CA ARG A 103 -2.62 15.24 7.87
C ARG A 103 -2.73 14.70 9.29
N MET A 104 -3.03 13.41 9.44
CA MET A 104 -3.08 12.77 10.75
C MET A 104 -1.68 12.68 11.39
N LEU A 105 -0.64 12.39 10.60
CA LEU A 105 0.73 12.28 11.08
C LEU A 105 1.38 13.65 11.37
N GLU A 106 0.93 14.71 10.71
CA GLU A 106 1.38 16.08 10.95
C GLU A 106 1.13 16.52 12.40
N MET A 107 0.09 15.99 13.04
CA MET A 107 -0.24 16.26 14.46
C MET A 107 0.82 15.74 15.45
N PHE A 108 1.72 14.86 15.02
CA PHE A 108 2.84 14.37 15.84
C PHE A 108 4.13 15.17 15.65
N LYS A 109 4.15 16.15 14.73
CA LYS A 109 5.29 17.05 14.57
C LYS A 109 5.24 18.11 15.67
N ALA A 110 6.36 18.32 16.35
CA ALA A 110 6.45 19.36 17.39
C ALA A 110 6.18 20.74 16.76
N LYS A 111 5.27 21.51 17.37
CA LYS A 111 5.05 22.91 16.99
C LYS A 111 6.33 23.70 17.30
N PRO A 112 6.79 24.61 16.42
CA PRO A 112 7.91 25.50 16.74
C PRO A 112 7.66 26.23 18.06
N ALA A 113 8.70 26.32 18.89
CA ALA A 113 8.62 27.03 20.17
C ALA A 113 8.14 28.48 19.94
N PRO A 114 7.21 28.99 20.76
CA PRO A 114 6.85 30.40 20.71
C PRO A 114 8.11 31.26 20.89
N PRO A 115 8.25 32.40 20.19
CA PRO A 115 9.33 33.33 20.47
C PRO A 115 9.31 33.73 21.96
N PRO A 116 10.47 33.93 22.59
CA PRO A 116 10.55 34.26 24.02
C PRO A 116 9.69 35.47 24.33
N SER A 117 8.97 35.38 25.44
CA SER A 117 8.16 36.47 25.97
C SER A 117 9.07 37.64 26.34
N ALA A 118 8.59 38.88 26.26
CA ALA A 118 9.35 40.06 26.66
C ALA A 118 9.87 39.99 28.12
N ASP A 119 9.21 39.20 28.97
CA ASP A 119 9.61 38.96 30.36
C ASP A 119 10.86 38.06 30.48
N ASP A 120 11.10 37.14 29.53
CA ASP A 120 12.27 36.26 29.53
C ASP A 120 13.56 37.00 29.13
N ALA A 121 13.43 38.13 28.41
CA ALA A 121 14.56 38.97 28.01
C ALA A 121 15.05 39.89 29.13
N ALA A 122 14.20 40.21 30.11
CA ALA A 122 14.51 41.15 31.19
C ALA A 122 15.28 40.52 32.36
N GLU A 123 15.21 39.19 32.55
CA GLU A 123 15.95 38.47 33.61
C GLU A 123 17.41 38.13 33.23
N GLY A 124 17.76 38.20 31.93
CA GLY A 124 19.12 37.90 31.44
C GLY A 124 20.12 39.04 31.57
N GLU A 125 19.67 40.26 31.89
CA GLU A 125 20.50 41.48 31.93
C GLU A 125 20.88 41.91 33.36
N SER A 126 20.44 41.16 34.38
CA SER A 126 20.71 41.45 35.80
C SER A 126 21.77 40.55 36.47
N ALA A 127 22.56 39.81 35.68
CA ALA A 127 23.68 38.99 36.15
C ALA A 127 25.01 39.53 35.61
#